data_AF-L9V1Z0-F1
#
_entry.id   AF-L9V1Z0-F1
#
_cell.length_a   1.000
_cell.length_b   1.000
_cell.length_c   1.000
_cell.angle_alpha   90.00
_cell.angle_beta   90.00
_cell.angle_gamma   90.00
#
_symmetry.space_group_name_H-M   'P 1'
#
loop_
_entity.id
_entity.type
_entity.pdbx_description
1 polymer ?
#
loop_
_entity_poly.entity_id
_entity_poly.type
_entity_poly.pdbx_seq_one_letter_code
_entity_poly.pdbx_strand_id
1 'polypeptide(L)'
;MEVTTMATPETQAEIEQILGQVPSWMETIAAPASDHSWGIFRDLTLGETELSPREKGLIGVGVAAAISCPYCTHFHREEARLADVSEDELEEAVSLASSTRYFSTTLHGNEIDMDEFVAETAETVDHLKEQEAAPAGAD
;
A
#
# COMPACT_ATOMS: atom_id res chain seq x y z
N MET A 1 16.68 -34.43 5.34
CA MET A 1 17.06 -33.35 4.42
C MET A 1 16.86 -32.08 5.22
N GLU A 2 17.93 -31.45 5.68
CA GLU A 2 17.85 -30.08 6.18
C GLU A 2 17.37 -29.24 5.01
N VAL A 3 16.11 -28.82 5.08
CA VAL A 3 15.60 -27.83 4.14
C VAL A 3 16.43 -26.58 4.46
N THR A 4 17.29 -26.18 3.54
CA THR A 4 17.91 -24.85 3.57
C THR A 4 16.75 -23.86 3.47
N THR A 5 16.18 -23.44 4.60
CA THR A 5 14.98 -22.59 4.69
C THR A 5 15.33 -21.11 4.82
N MET A 6 16.61 -20.76 4.84
CA MET A 6 16.98 -19.43 5.30
C MET A 6 17.75 -18.63 4.26
N ALA A 7 17.55 -17.31 4.35
CA ALA A 7 18.37 -16.29 3.72
C ALA A 7 19.87 -16.51 4.03
N THR A 8 20.74 -15.90 3.24
CA THR A 8 22.18 -15.94 3.54
C THR A 8 22.47 -15.39 4.95
N PRO A 9 23.54 -15.84 5.63
CA PRO A 9 23.90 -15.32 6.95
C PRO A 9 24.08 -13.80 6.98
N GLU A 10 24.51 -13.21 5.86
CA GLU A 10 24.61 -11.75 5.68
C GLU A 10 23.23 -11.09 5.72
N THR A 11 22.27 -11.58 4.93
CA THR A 11 20.89 -11.11 4.97
C THR A 11 20.25 -11.28 6.34
N GLN A 12 20.47 -12.41 7.03
CA GLN A 12 19.93 -12.60 8.38
C GLN A 12 20.49 -11.57 9.37
N ALA A 13 21.80 -11.32 9.33
CA ALA A 13 22.43 -10.32 10.19
C ALA A 13 21.90 -8.89 9.90
N GLU A 14 21.66 -8.56 8.63
CA GLU A 14 21.05 -7.29 8.23
C GLU A 14 19.59 -7.17 8.73
N ILE A 15 18.80 -8.24 8.61
CA ILE A 15 17.43 -8.29 9.15
C ILE A 15 17.44 -8.04 10.67
N GLU A 16 18.32 -8.71 11.41
CA GLU A 16 18.45 -8.50 12.86
C GLU A 16 18.88 -7.09 13.20
N GLN A 17 19.78 -6.49 12.41
CA GLN A 17 20.22 -5.12 12.62
C GLN A 17 19.08 -4.11 12.43
N ILE A 18 18.25 -4.29 11.40
CA ILE A 18 17.18 -3.34 11.03
C ILE A 18 15.91 -3.57 11.86
N LEU A 19 15.48 -4.82 12.04
CA LEU A 19 14.23 -5.17 12.71
C LEU A 19 14.39 -5.58 14.18
N GLY A 20 15.63 -5.74 14.65
CA GLY A 20 15.94 -6.20 16.01
C GLY A 20 15.79 -7.72 16.21
N GLN A 21 15.26 -8.44 15.21
CA GLN A 21 15.10 -9.89 15.18
C GLN A 21 14.87 -10.35 13.74
N VAL A 22 15.12 -11.63 13.43
CA VAL A 22 14.56 -12.27 12.23
C VAL A 22 13.13 -12.69 12.52
N PRO A 23 12.10 -12.05 11.91
CA PRO A 23 10.72 -12.45 12.16
C PRO A 23 10.46 -13.88 11.63
N SER A 24 9.78 -14.70 12.42
CA SER A 24 9.52 -16.11 12.07
C SER A 24 8.78 -16.31 10.75
N TRP A 25 7.94 -15.35 10.32
CA TRP A 25 7.28 -15.42 9.02
C TRP A 25 8.27 -15.28 7.86
N MET A 26 9.36 -14.52 8.00
CA MET A 26 10.40 -14.42 6.96
C MET A 26 11.16 -15.73 6.80
N GLU A 27 11.30 -16.51 7.88
CA GLU A 27 11.90 -17.86 7.84
C GLU A 27 11.04 -18.86 7.04
N THR A 28 9.77 -18.54 6.76
CA THR A 28 8.90 -19.38 5.93
C THR A 28 9.12 -19.17 4.43
N ILE A 29 9.85 -18.11 4.05
CA ILE A 29 10.19 -17.82 2.65
C ILE A 29 11.22 -18.86 2.19
N ALA A 30 10.95 -19.53 1.07
CA ALA A 30 11.86 -20.52 0.52
C ALA A 30 13.24 -19.90 0.22
N ALA A 31 14.33 -20.57 0.61
CA ALA A 31 15.70 -20.03 0.50
C ALA A 31 16.08 -19.42 -0.86
N PRO A 32 15.68 -19.97 -2.03
CA PRO A 32 15.99 -19.34 -3.32
C PRO A 32 15.39 -17.94 -3.50
N ALA A 33 14.39 -17.57 -2.69
CA ALA A 33 13.71 -16.28 -2.74
C ALA A 33 14.03 -15.38 -1.54
N SER A 34 14.56 -15.91 -0.42
CA SER A 34 14.64 -15.18 0.85
C SER A 34 15.42 -13.86 0.76
N ASP A 35 16.61 -13.86 0.16
CA ASP A 35 17.43 -12.64 0.00
C ASP A 35 16.73 -11.60 -0.88
N HIS A 36 16.06 -12.06 -1.94
CA HIS A 36 15.31 -11.17 -2.83
C HIS A 36 14.07 -10.58 -2.14
N SER A 37 13.32 -11.40 -1.40
CA SER A 37 12.16 -10.95 -0.63
C SER A 37 12.54 -9.94 0.45
N TRP A 38 13.68 -10.15 1.11
CA TRP A 38 14.23 -9.16 2.03
C TRP A 38 14.59 -7.86 1.30
N GLY A 39 15.27 -7.94 0.15
CA GLY A 39 15.59 -6.77 -0.66
C GLY A 39 14.35 -5.94 -1.03
N ILE A 40 13.26 -6.58 -1.44
CA ILE A 40 11.98 -5.90 -1.71
C ILE A 40 11.49 -5.17 -0.46
N PHE A 41 11.43 -5.85 0.68
CA PHE A 41 10.91 -5.27 1.92
C PHE A 41 11.79 -4.14 2.44
N ARG A 42 13.11 -4.34 2.49
CA ARG A 42 14.08 -3.32 2.92
C ARG A 42 14.04 -2.09 2.02
N ASP A 43 14.15 -2.27 0.71
CA ASP A 43 14.37 -1.15 -0.21
C ASP A 43 13.06 -0.40 -0.51
N LEU A 44 11.94 -1.11 -0.66
CA LEU A 44 10.66 -0.49 -1.02
C LEU A 44 9.83 -0.08 0.20
N THR A 45 9.72 -0.94 1.22
CA THR A 45 8.89 -0.66 2.40
C THR A 45 9.63 0.27 3.36
N LEU A 46 10.85 -0.11 3.77
CA LEU A 46 11.60 0.65 4.80
C LEU A 46 12.50 1.74 4.24
N GLY A 47 12.94 1.62 2.98
CA GLY A 47 13.90 2.52 2.36
C GLY A 47 13.33 3.90 2.02
N GLU A 48 14.22 4.85 1.78
CA GLU A 48 13.86 6.16 1.23
C GLU A 48 13.52 6.04 -0.26
N THR A 49 12.34 6.51 -0.64
CA THR A 49 11.83 6.51 -2.02
C THR A 49 11.09 7.82 -2.28
N GLU A 50 10.49 7.98 -3.46
CA GLU A 50 9.64 9.13 -3.79
C GLU A 50 8.44 9.25 -2.86
N LEU A 51 7.90 8.11 -2.38
CA LEU A 51 6.88 8.09 -1.34
C LEU A 51 7.53 8.18 0.04
N SER A 52 7.02 9.08 0.86
CA SER A 52 7.32 9.21 2.28
C SER A 52 6.81 8.01 3.09
N PRO A 53 7.36 7.76 4.29
CA PRO A 53 6.84 6.71 5.19
C PRO A 53 5.35 6.86 5.51
N ARG A 54 4.87 8.12 5.61
CA ARG A 54 3.45 8.44 5.82
C ARG A 54 2.58 7.93 4.66
N GLU A 55 2.99 8.23 3.42
CA GLU A 55 2.27 7.79 2.21
C GLU A 55 2.26 6.27 2.09
N LYS A 56 3.41 5.61 2.32
CA LYS A 56 3.51 4.15 2.31
C LYS A 56 2.58 3.50 3.34
N GLY A 57 2.56 4.02 4.56
CA GLY A 57 1.68 3.54 5.63
C GLY A 57 0.19 3.66 5.28
N LEU A 58 -0.24 4.83 4.77
CA LEU A 58 -1.63 5.05 4.36
C LEU A 58 -2.05 4.13 3.19
N ILE A 59 -1.18 3.97 2.18
CA ILE A 59 -1.41 3.02 1.07
C ILE A 59 -1.53 1.59 1.61
N GLY A 60 -0.60 1.18 2.47
CA GLY A 60 -0.58 -0.14 3.08
C GLY A 60 -1.85 -0.44 3.87
N VAL A 61 -2.33 0.51 4.68
CA VAL A 61 -3.58 0.41 5.44
C VAL A 61 -4.78 0.25 4.52
N GLY A 62 -4.88 1.07 3.47
CA GLY A 62 -5.97 0.98 2.49
C GLY A 62 -5.99 -0.37 1.75
N VAL A 63 -4.83 -0.83 1.26
CA VAL A 63 -4.69 -2.13 0.59
C VAL A 63 -5.03 -3.27 1.54
N ALA A 64 -4.48 -3.27 2.76
CA ALA A 64 -4.72 -4.31 3.76
C ALA A 64 -6.21 -4.44 4.11
N ALA A 65 -6.89 -3.31 4.29
CA ALA A 65 -8.34 -3.26 4.51
C ALA A 65 -9.10 -3.82 3.30
N ALA A 66 -8.77 -3.35 2.09
CA ALA A 66 -9.44 -3.79 0.86
C ALA A 66 -9.31 -5.29 0.62
N ILE A 67 -8.15 -5.91 0.88
CA ILE A 67 -7.93 -7.37 0.70
C ILE A 67 -8.31 -8.20 1.93
N SER A 68 -8.74 -7.55 3.02
CA SER A 68 -9.11 -8.22 4.28
C SER A 68 -7.99 -9.09 4.87
N CYS A 69 -6.74 -8.62 4.80
CA CYS A 69 -5.58 -9.36 5.33
C CYS A 69 -5.29 -8.95 6.79
N PRO A 70 -5.57 -9.80 7.81
CA PRO A 70 -5.40 -9.40 9.22
C PRO A 70 -3.94 -9.12 9.59
N TYR A 71 -2.98 -9.86 9.01
CA TYR A 71 -1.54 -9.62 9.21
C TYR A 71 -1.11 -8.25 8.67
N CYS A 72 -1.53 -7.95 7.45
CA CYS A 72 -1.23 -6.70 6.76
C CYS A 72 -1.89 -5.52 7.47
N THR A 73 -3.14 -5.69 7.94
CA THR A 73 -3.86 -4.66 8.69
C THR A 73 -3.13 -4.29 9.97
N HIS A 74 -2.65 -5.29 10.71
CA HIS A 74 -1.88 -5.00 11.92
C HIS A 74 -0.55 -4.31 11.58
N PHE A 75 0.24 -4.91 10.67
CA PHE A 75 1.56 -4.38 10.30
C PHE A 75 1.50 -2.94 9.77
N HIS A 76 0.67 -2.66 8.77
CA HIS A 76 0.63 -1.33 8.15
C HIS A 76 0.01 -0.26 9.06
N ARG A 77 -0.85 -0.64 10.02
CA ARG A 77 -1.30 0.33 11.04
C ARG A 77 -0.16 0.73 11.97
N GLU A 78 0.67 -0.20 12.42
CA GLU A 78 1.82 0.15 13.26
C GLU A 78 2.89 0.91 12.47
N GLU A 79 3.14 0.54 11.21
CA GLU A 79 4.01 1.28 10.29
C GLU A 79 3.53 2.73 10.11
N ALA A 80 2.24 2.93 9.83
CA ALA A 80 1.66 4.26 9.66
C ALA A 80 1.76 5.10 10.94
N ARG A 81 1.52 4.50 12.12
CA ARG A 81 1.68 5.20 13.40
C ARG A 81 3.13 5.55 13.70
N LEU A 82 4.09 4.71 13.29
CA LEU A 82 5.52 5.04 13.37
C LEU A 82 5.86 6.27 12.51
N ALA A 83 5.11 6.51 11.44
CA ALA A 83 5.21 7.69 10.57
C ALA A 83 4.29 8.85 10.99
N ASP A 84 3.86 8.89 12.27
CA ASP A 84 3.00 9.93 12.85
C ASP A 84 1.67 10.14 12.10
N VAL A 85 1.13 9.09 11.48
CA VAL A 85 -0.25 9.08 10.94
C VAL A 85 -1.23 9.00 12.11
N SER A 86 -2.20 9.92 12.13
CA SER A 86 -3.23 9.96 13.17
C SER A 86 -4.30 8.89 12.99
N GLU A 87 -5.06 8.59 14.06
CA GLU A 87 -6.13 7.59 13.97
C GLU A 87 -7.27 8.04 13.03
N ASP A 88 -7.56 9.35 12.98
CA ASP A 88 -8.54 9.93 12.05
C ASP A 88 -8.13 9.68 10.58
N GLU A 89 -6.83 9.84 10.26
CA GLU A 89 -6.32 9.56 8.91
C GLU A 89 -6.33 8.06 8.57
N LEU A 90 -6.12 7.19 9.57
CA LEU A 90 -6.27 5.75 9.37
C LEU A 90 -7.72 5.37 9.08
N GLU A 91 -8.69 5.98 9.77
CA GLU A 91 -10.12 5.79 9.52
C GLU A 91 -10.52 6.32 8.13
N GLU A 92 -9.96 7.45 7.72
CA GLU A 92 -10.17 8.02 6.38
C GLU A 92 -9.60 7.11 5.29
N ALA A 93 -8.36 6.61 5.44
CA ALA A 93 -7.76 5.68 4.49
C ALA A 93 -8.58 4.40 4.30
N VAL A 94 -9.13 3.85 5.40
CA VAL A 94 -10.03 2.69 5.35
C VAL A 94 -11.34 3.04 4.62
N SER A 95 -11.88 4.24 4.86
CA SER A 95 -13.11 4.71 4.22
C SER A 95 -12.92 4.92 2.70
N LEU A 96 -11.77 5.46 2.27
CA LEU A 96 -11.40 5.59 0.87
C LEU A 96 -11.25 4.22 0.18
N ALA A 97 -10.63 3.25 0.86
CA ALA A 97 -10.54 1.87 0.36
C ALA A 97 -11.93 1.21 0.23
N SER A 98 -12.83 1.45 1.20
CA SER A 98 -14.22 0.98 1.16
C SER A 98 -14.99 1.59 -0.03
N SER A 99 -14.87 2.91 -0.23
CA SER A 99 -15.46 3.62 -1.37
C SER A 99 -15.01 3.03 -2.70
N THR A 100 -13.70 2.78 -2.84
CA THR A 100 -13.13 2.15 -4.05
C THR A 100 -13.74 0.78 -4.33
N ARG A 101 -13.88 -0.08 -3.30
CA ARG A 101 -14.54 -1.39 -3.40
C ARG A 101 -16.02 -1.28 -3.77
N TYR A 102 -16.73 -0.31 -3.20
CA TYR A 102 -18.14 -0.05 -3.50
C TYR A 102 -18.33 0.28 -4.98
N PHE A 103 -17.60 1.27 -5.51
CA PHE A 103 -17.74 1.65 -6.92
C PHE A 103 -17.21 0.58 -7.87
N SER A 104 -16.14 -0.14 -7.52
CA SER A 104 -15.70 -1.31 -8.29
C SER A 104 -16.81 -2.35 -8.45
N THR A 105 -17.58 -2.62 -7.39
CA THR A 105 -18.72 -3.55 -7.45
C THR A 105 -19.80 -3.04 -8.41
N THR A 106 -20.14 -1.75 -8.35
CA THR A 106 -21.13 -1.13 -9.25
C THR A 106 -20.66 -1.16 -10.70
N LEU A 107 -19.43 -0.72 -10.99
CA LEU A 107 -18.91 -0.63 -12.35
C LEU A 107 -18.75 -2.02 -12.98
N HIS A 108 -18.10 -2.95 -12.28
CA HIS A 108 -17.85 -4.29 -12.80
C HIS A 108 -19.14 -5.11 -12.89
N GLY A 109 -20.01 -5.01 -11.87
CA GLY A 109 -21.26 -5.77 -11.81
C GLY A 109 -22.31 -5.34 -12.84
N ASN A 110 -22.23 -4.10 -13.35
CA ASN A 110 -23.12 -3.62 -14.42
C ASN A 110 -22.46 -3.66 -15.81
N GLU A 111 -21.27 -4.25 -15.94
CA GLU A 111 -20.55 -4.38 -17.22
C GLU A 111 -20.41 -3.02 -17.96
N ILE A 112 -20.03 -1.96 -17.22
CA ILE A 112 -19.79 -0.64 -17.81
C ILE A 112 -18.75 -0.74 -18.93
N ASP A 113 -19.04 -0.11 -20.07
CA ASP A 113 -18.14 -0.09 -21.22
C ASP A 113 -16.87 0.70 -20.88
N MET A 114 -15.71 0.07 -21.09
CA MET A 114 -14.43 0.64 -20.69
C MET A 114 -13.98 1.78 -21.62
N ASP A 115 -14.35 1.75 -22.89
CA ASP A 115 -13.98 2.82 -23.83
C ASP A 115 -14.82 4.08 -23.53
N GLU A 116 -16.11 3.90 -23.24
CA GLU A 116 -17.00 4.97 -22.79
C GLU A 116 -16.53 5.56 -21.45
N PHE A 117 -16.26 4.72 -20.44
CA PHE A 117 -15.77 5.17 -19.14
C PHE A 117 -14.47 5.98 -19.24
N VAL A 118 -13.54 5.58 -20.12
CA VAL A 118 -12.29 6.31 -20.35
C VAL A 118 -12.54 7.67 -21.00
N ALA A 119 -13.43 7.74 -22.00
CA ALA A 119 -13.81 9.00 -22.64
C ALA A 119 -14.47 9.97 -21.63
N GLU A 120 -15.46 9.51 -20.88
CA GLU A 120 -16.16 10.31 -19.86
C GLU A 120 -15.20 10.78 -18.75
N THR A 121 -14.27 9.92 -18.32
CA THR A 121 -13.27 10.30 -17.31
C THR A 121 -12.34 11.40 -17.83
N ALA A 122 -11.91 11.32 -19.10
CA ALA A 122 -11.07 12.34 -19.70
C ALA A 122 -11.79 13.70 -19.77
N GLU A 123 -13.05 13.72 -20.23
CA GLU A 123 -13.89 14.92 -20.26
C GLU A 123 -14.10 15.51 -18.86
N THR A 124 -14.32 14.65 -17.86
CA THR A 124 -14.44 15.05 -16.46
C THR A 124 -13.16 15.72 -15.95
N VAL A 125 -12.00 15.15 -16.23
CA VAL A 125 -10.70 15.71 -15.83
C VAL A 125 -10.45 17.07 -16.49
N ASP A 126 -10.75 17.20 -17.77
CA ASP A 126 -10.59 18.47 -18.49
C ASP A 126 -11.49 19.56 -17.89
N HIS A 127 -12.74 19.23 -17.58
CA HIS A 127 -13.67 20.14 -16.91
C HIS A 127 -13.18 20.58 -15.52
N LEU A 128 -12.65 19.66 -14.71
CA LEU A 128 -12.14 19.99 -13.37
C LEU A 128 -10.93 20.94 -13.45
N LYS A 129 -10.02 20.71 -14.41
CA LYS A 129 -8.87 21.61 -14.63
C LYS A 129 -9.31 23.02 -15.03
N GLU A 130 -10.35 23.14 -15.84
CA GLU A 130 -10.93 24.44 -16.21
C GLU A 130 -11.53 25.16 -15.00
N GLN A 131 -12.19 24.44 -14.09
CA GLN A 131 -12.72 25.01 -12.84
C GLN A 131 -11.61 25.44 -11.87
N GLU A 132 -10.55 24.65 -11.70
CA GLU A 132 -9.41 25.02 -10.83
C GLU A 132 -8.64 26.25 -11.37
N ALA A 133 -8.63 26.45 -12.69
CA ALA A 133 -8.05 27.61 -13.33
C ALA A 133 -8.95 28.87 -13.26
N ALA A 134 -10.24 28.70 -12.95
CA ALA A 134 -11.15 29.81 -12.68
C ALA A 134 -10.97 30.25 -11.21
N PRO A 135 -10.63 31.53 -10.92
CA PRO A 135 -10.39 31.95 -9.56
C PRO A 135 -11.65 31.72 -8.70
N ALA A 136 -11.47 31.13 -7.52
CA ALA A 136 -12.50 31.04 -6.50
C ALA A 136 -12.98 32.46 -6.14
N GLY A 137 -14.14 32.86 -6.69
CA GLY A 137 -14.70 34.20 -6.49
C GLY A 137 -15.68 34.65 -7.58
N ALA A 138 -16.80 33.95 -7.72
CA ALA A 138 -18.11 34.42 -8.20
C ALA A 138 -19.06 33.23 -7.96
N ASP A 139 -19.92 33.17 -6.94
CA ASP A 139 -20.68 34.19 -6.22
C ASP A 139 -20.74 33.92 -4.71
#